data_AF-R0GXJ0-F1
#
_entry.id   AF-R0GXJ0-F1
#
_cell.length_a   1.000
_cell.length_b   1.000
_cell.length_c   1.000
_cell.angle_alpha   90.00
_cell.angle_beta   90.00
_cell.angle_gamma   90.00
#
_symmetry.space_group_name_H-M   'P 1'
#
loop_
_entity.id
_entity.type
_entity.pdbx_description
1 polymer ?
#
loop_
_entity_poly.entity_id
_entity_poly.type
_entity_poly.pdbx_seq_one_letter_code
_entity_poly.pdbx_strand_id
1 'polypeptide(L)'
;MVESALLRLMLTRWFAARRIQAGMMTIVLTKGVEKLLAGRAERASILSVQQIDHHHYEVRSGTSVNVVNMSQRKCSYRMFDLDKLTCIHAIAAVEKANICRISKCHPYFWTEYLRKGYANSIMPIDDNFPLPGLVQVKVCKPPYVRPKSGRPKLSRIKGHFEMALASKKPRKPHACSNCGHVGHNRKTCIG
;
A
#
# COMPACT_ATOMS: atom_id res chain seq x y z
N MET A 1 3.33 5.18 34.82
CA MET A 1 2.73 3.82 34.73
C MET A 1 1.42 3.78 33.95
N VAL A 2 0.58 4.84 33.95
CA VAL A 2 -0.72 4.89 33.25
C VAL A 2 -0.63 4.75 31.72
N GLU A 3 0.42 5.31 31.09
CA GLU A 3 0.60 5.24 29.62
C GLU A 3 0.86 3.82 29.10
N SER A 4 1.56 2.96 29.87
CA SER A 4 1.89 1.60 29.42
C SER A 4 0.67 0.67 29.38
N ALA A 5 -0.26 0.84 30.33
CA ALA A 5 -1.49 0.05 30.37
C ALA A 5 -2.44 0.40 29.21
N LEU A 6 -2.57 1.69 28.89
CA LEU A 6 -3.34 2.16 27.75
C LEU A 6 -2.78 1.64 26.42
N LEU A 7 -1.45 1.69 26.23
CA LEU A 7 -0.80 1.17 25.04
C LEU A 7 -1.04 -0.35 24.87
N ARG A 8 -0.91 -1.14 25.95
CA ARG A 8 -1.17 -2.58 25.87
C ARG A 8 -2.64 -2.89 25.55
N LEU A 9 -3.59 -2.20 26.20
CA LEU A 9 -5.02 -2.35 25.91
C LEU A 9 -5.33 -2.00 24.45
N MET A 10 -4.76 -0.91 23.92
CA MET A 10 -4.89 -0.55 22.50
C MET A 10 -4.35 -1.65 21.59
N LEU A 11 -3.16 -2.15 21.87
CA LEU A 11 -2.53 -3.22 21.09
C LEU A 11 -3.34 -4.52 21.13
N THR A 12 -3.85 -4.94 22.29
CA THR A 12 -4.73 -6.11 22.43
C THR A 12 -5.97 -5.97 21.55
N ARG A 13 -6.69 -4.84 21.65
CA ARG A 13 -7.87 -4.56 20.81
C ARG A 13 -7.52 -4.57 19.32
N TRP A 14 -6.42 -3.94 18.96
CA TRP A 14 -5.96 -3.83 17.57
C TRP A 14 -5.53 -5.17 16.98
N PHE A 15 -4.82 -6.01 17.72
CA PHE A 15 -4.39 -7.34 17.30
C PHE A 15 -5.59 -8.27 17.16
N ALA A 16 -6.53 -8.25 18.11
CA ALA A 16 -7.75 -9.03 18.03
C ALA A 16 -8.57 -8.67 16.77
N ALA A 17 -8.81 -7.39 16.53
CA ALA A 17 -9.54 -6.93 15.35
C ALA A 17 -8.82 -7.31 14.04
N ARG A 18 -7.49 -7.14 13.98
CA ARG A 18 -6.71 -7.49 12.77
C ARG A 18 -6.65 -8.99 12.53
N ARG A 19 -6.62 -9.83 13.57
CA ARG A 19 -6.69 -11.28 13.44
C ARG A 19 -8.00 -11.71 12.77
N ILE A 20 -9.13 -11.21 13.27
CA ILE A 20 -10.45 -11.50 12.68
C ILE A 20 -10.46 -11.06 11.21
N GLN A 21 -10.04 -9.83 10.93
CA GLN A 21 -9.99 -9.31 9.56
C GLN A 21 -9.10 -10.14 8.63
N ALA A 22 -7.91 -10.55 9.09
CA ALA A 22 -6.99 -11.39 8.32
C ALA A 22 -7.52 -12.81 8.12
N GLY A 23 -8.22 -13.37 9.12
CA GLY A 23 -8.89 -14.66 9.03
C GLY A 23 -10.03 -14.68 8.00
N MET A 24 -10.78 -13.57 7.90
CA MET A 24 -11.89 -13.43 6.94
C MET A 24 -11.44 -13.19 5.50
N MET A 25 -10.16 -12.90 5.23
CA MET A 25 -9.68 -12.69 3.86
C MET A 25 -9.59 -14.01 3.11
N THR A 26 -10.23 -14.11 1.95
CA THR A 26 -10.17 -15.28 1.03
C THR A 26 -9.21 -15.10 -0.13
N ILE A 27 -8.76 -13.87 -0.38
CA ILE A 27 -7.82 -13.47 -1.44
C ILE A 27 -6.37 -13.78 -1.08
N VAL A 28 -5.54 -14.02 -2.10
CA VAL A 28 -4.12 -14.39 -1.95
C VAL A 28 -3.28 -13.23 -1.41
N LEU A 29 -3.46 -12.02 -1.96
CA LEU A 29 -2.79 -10.82 -1.47
C LEU A 29 -3.70 -10.01 -0.55
N THR A 30 -3.13 -9.13 0.26
CA THR A 30 -3.93 -8.22 1.08
C THR A 30 -4.79 -7.29 0.20
N LYS A 31 -5.98 -6.91 0.69
CA LYS A 31 -6.97 -6.09 -0.05
C LYS A 31 -6.38 -4.83 -0.70
N GLY A 32 -5.50 -4.13 0.02
CA GLY A 32 -4.86 -2.91 -0.49
C GLY A 32 -3.89 -3.18 -1.63
N VAL A 33 -3.21 -4.32 -1.60
CA VAL A 33 -2.28 -4.74 -2.66
C VAL A 33 -3.04 -5.24 -3.88
N GLU A 34 -4.10 -6.05 -3.71
CA GLU A 34 -4.94 -6.49 -4.84
C GLU A 34 -5.49 -5.29 -5.61
N LYS A 35 -6.10 -4.33 -4.90
CA LYS A 35 -6.67 -3.12 -5.53
C LYS A 35 -5.60 -2.28 -6.22
N LEU A 36 -4.41 -2.21 -5.63
CA LEU A 36 -3.29 -1.52 -6.23
C LEU A 36 -2.81 -2.21 -7.52
N LEU A 37 -2.63 -3.53 -7.49
CA LEU A 37 -2.16 -4.31 -8.63
C LEU A 37 -3.19 -4.30 -9.75
N ALA A 38 -4.50 -4.32 -9.45
CA ALA A 38 -5.55 -4.16 -10.44
C ALA A 38 -5.39 -2.85 -11.23
N GLY A 39 -5.22 -1.72 -10.54
CA GLY A 39 -4.98 -0.43 -11.20
C GLY A 39 -3.62 -0.35 -11.93
N ARG A 40 -2.61 -1.10 -11.49
CA ARG A 40 -1.34 -1.21 -12.23
C ARG A 40 -1.48 -2.09 -13.48
N ALA A 41 -2.29 -3.16 -13.42
CA ALA A 41 -2.55 -4.05 -14.55
C ALA A 41 -3.31 -3.35 -15.67
N GLU A 42 -4.31 -2.52 -15.34
CA GLU A 42 -5.01 -1.67 -16.31
C GLU A 42 -4.04 -0.73 -17.06
N ARG A 43 -3.02 -0.22 -16.38
CA ARG A 43 -1.99 0.63 -17.00
C ARG A 43 -0.91 -0.18 -17.73
N ALA A 44 -0.69 -1.42 -17.32
CA ALA A 44 0.29 -2.31 -17.93
C ALA A 44 -0.18 -2.82 -19.29
N SER A 45 -1.50 -3.00 -19.47
CA SER A 45 -2.10 -3.55 -20.70
C SER A 45 -1.86 -2.68 -21.95
N ILE A 46 -1.62 -1.38 -21.78
CA ILE A 46 -1.33 -0.44 -22.87
C ILE A 46 0.16 -0.32 -23.19
N LEU A 47 1.04 -1.03 -22.47
CA LEU A 47 2.48 -0.96 -22.69
C LEU A 47 2.91 -1.93 -23.79
N SER A 48 3.89 -1.52 -24.59
CA SER A 48 4.51 -2.42 -25.57
C SER A 48 5.62 -3.23 -24.91
N VAL A 49 5.63 -4.54 -25.14
CA VAL A 49 6.56 -5.49 -24.53
C VAL A 49 7.26 -6.33 -25.59
N GLN A 50 8.58 -6.30 -25.57
CA GLN A 50 9.44 -7.15 -26.40
C GLN A 50 10.29 -8.04 -25.49
N GLN A 51 10.31 -9.34 -25.78
CA GLN A 51 11.21 -10.26 -25.08
C GLN A 51 12.64 -10.06 -25.60
N ILE A 52 13.60 -9.93 -24.68
CA ILE A 52 15.04 -9.85 -25.00
C ILE A 52 15.65 -11.25 -24.93
N ASP A 53 15.40 -11.95 -23.82
CA ASP A 53 15.81 -13.34 -23.60
C ASP A 53 14.81 -14.07 -22.68
N HIS A 54 15.18 -15.25 -22.17
CA HIS A 54 14.31 -16.05 -21.29
C HIS A 54 13.91 -15.34 -19.97
N HIS A 55 14.70 -14.36 -19.50
CA HIS A 55 14.48 -13.66 -18.24
C HIS A 55 14.32 -12.15 -18.37
N HIS A 56 14.66 -11.56 -19.52
CA HIS A 56 14.66 -10.13 -19.75
C HIS A 56 13.62 -9.70 -20.78
N TYR A 57 12.95 -8.60 -20.45
CA TYR A 57 11.92 -7.98 -21.29
C TYR A 57 12.17 -6.48 -21.37
N GLU A 58 12.11 -5.95 -22.59
CA GLU A 58 12.01 -4.53 -22.86
C GLU A 58 10.53 -4.13 -22.78
N VAL A 59 10.23 -3.09 -22.01
CA VAL A 59 8.88 -2.54 -21.88
C VAL A 59 8.91 -1.04 -22.19
N ARG A 60 8.11 -0.62 -23.17
CA ARG A 60 8.01 0.77 -23.60
C ARG A 60 6.78 1.44 -23.00
N SER A 61 6.99 2.58 -22.37
CA SER A 61 5.95 3.45 -21.81
C SER A 61 6.15 4.88 -22.32
N GLY A 62 5.42 5.25 -23.37
CA GLY A 62 5.63 6.50 -24.09
C GLY A 62 7.05 6.56 -24.67
N THR A 63 7.81 7.59 -24.29
CA THR A 63 9.21 7.78 -24.69
C THR A 63 10.21 7.01 -23.83
N SER A 64 9.76 6.41 -22.72
CA SER A 64 10.63 5.68 -21.80
C SER A 64 10.72 4.20 -22.15
N VAL A 65 11.95 3.67 -22.13
CA VAL A 65 12.23 2.24 -22.29
C VAL A 65 12.74 1.70 -20.96
N ASN A 66 12.15 0.60 -20.50
CA ASN A 66 12.51 -0.03 -19.25
C ASN A 66 12.84 -1.51 -19.46
N VAL A 67 13.89 -1.99 -18.79
CA VAL A 67 14.26 -3.41 -18.81
C VAL A 67 13.78 -4.06 -17.52
N VAL A 68 13.05 -5.17 -17.67
CA VAL A 68 12.57 -6.01 -16.56
C VAL A 68 13.38 -7.30 -16.54
N ASN A 69 13.98 -7.62 -15.40
CA ASN A 69 14.55 -8.93 -15.11
C ASN A 69 13.58 -9.73 -14.22
N MET A 70 13.00 -10.77 -14.80
CA MET A 70 11.99 -11.62 -14.18
C MET A 70 12.54 -12.57 -13.12
N SER A 71 13.82 -12.99 -13.25
CA SER A 71 14.49 -13.90 -12.31
C SER A 71 14.85 -13.18 -11.01
N GLN A 72 15.46 -12.00 -11.13
CA GLN A 72 15.93 -11.18 -10.01
C GLN A 72 14.85 -10.28 -9.43
N ARG A 73 13.66 -10.23 -10.05
CA ARG A 73 12.56 -9.33 -9.68
C ARG A 73 13.01 -7.86 -9.70
N LYS A 74 13.65 -7.45 -10.79
CA LYS A 74 14.17 -6.08 -10.96
C LYS A 74 13.55 -5.40 -12.18
N CYS A 75 13.41 -4.08 -12.10
CA CYS A 75 13.03 -3.23 -13.21
C CYS A 75 13.92 -1.99 -13.17
N SER A 76 14.35 -1.47 -14.33
CA SER A 76 15.12 -0.23 -14.42
C SER A 76 14.43 0.97 -13.74
N TYR A 77 13.09 0.96 -13.65
CA TYR A 77 12.29 1.96 -12.91
C TYR A 77 12.44 1.87 -11.38
N ARG A 78 13.17 0.87 -10.88
CA ARG A 78 13.50 0.61 -9.47
C ARG A 78 12.36 0.31 -8.48
N MET A 79 11.12 0.35 -8.95
CA MET A 79 9.97 0.09 -8.08
C MET A 79 9.80 -1.40 -7.75
N PHE A 80 10.31 -2.31 -8.60
CA PHE A 80 10.16 -3.76 -8.38
C PHE A 80 11.10 -4.28 -7.27
N ASP A 81 12.31 -3.73 -7.23
CA ASP A 81 13.36 -3.97 -6.24
C ASP A 81 13.07 -3.27 -4.92
N LEU A 82 12.68 -1.99 -4.94
CA LEU A 82 12.52 -1.21 -3.71
C LEU A 82 11.21 -1.54 -2.97
N ASP A 83 10.08 -1.56 -3.69
CA ASP A 83 8.76 -1.80 -3.06
C ASP A 83 8.48 -3.30 -2.88
N LYS A 84 9.30 -4.18 -3.48
CA LYS A 84 9.10 -5.64 -3.51
C LYS A 84 7.74 -6.05 -4.10
N LEU A 85 7.15 -5.19 -4.92
CA LEU A 85 5.88 -5.35 -5.63
C LEU A 85 6.09 -5.14 -7.13
N THR A 86 5.31 -5.85 -7.95
CA THR A 86 5.37 -5.69 -9.40
C THR A 86 4.94 -4.27 -9.82
N CYS A 87 5.83 -3.56 -10.52
CA CYS A 87 5.51 -2.28 -11.15
C CYS A 87 4.72 -2.50 -12.46
N ILE A 88 4.24 -1.42 -13.10
CA ILE A 88 3.50 -1.55 -14.38
C ILE A 88 4.31 -2.27 -15.47
N HIS A 89 5.63 -2.02 -15.54
CA HIS A 89 6.51 -2.67 -16.50
C HIS A 89 6.67 -4.17 -16.18
N ALA A 90 6.86 -4.50 -14.90
CA ALA A 90 6.97 -5.89 -14.47
C ALA A 90 5.67 -6.65 -14.74
N ILE A 91 4.50 -6.06 -14.48
CA ILE A 91 3.22 -6.70 -14.80
C ILE A 91 3.12 -6.97 -16.30
N ALA A 92 3.42 -5.98 -17.15
CA ALA A 92 3.37 -6.16 -18.60
C ALA A 92 4.30 -7.29 -19.09
N ALA A 93 5.53 -7.34 -18.58
CA ALA A 93 6.49 -8.41 -18.89
C ALA A 93 6.00 -9.80 -18.40
N VAL A 94 5.49 -9.87 -17.18
CA VAL A 94 4.97 -11.10 -16.56
C VAL A 94 3.77 -11.65 -17.33
N GLU A 95 2.85 -10.78 -17.73
CA GLU A 95 1.66 -11.17 -18.49
C GLU A 95 2.04 -11.57 -19.92
N LYS A 96 3.01 -10.88 -20.56
CA LYS A 96 3.57 -11.30 -21.86
C LYS A 96 4.20 -12.70 -21.79
N ALA A 97 4.78 -13.06 -20.65
CA ALA A 97 5.36 -14.38 -20.39
C ALA A 97 4.32 -15.44 -19.97
N ASN A 98 3.01 -15.12 -19.96
CA ASN A 98 1.94 -15.99 -19.46
C ASN A 98 2.14 -16.48 -18.01
N ILE A 99 2.82 -15.67 -17.19
CA ILE A 99 3.05 -15.98 -15.77
C ILE A 99 2.05 -15.19 -14.92
N CYS A 100 1.60 -15.79 -13.81
CA CYS A 100 0.74 -15.08 -12.88
C CYS A 100 1.49 -13.93 -12.17
N ARG A 101 1.02 -12.68 -12.33
CA ARG A 101 1.61 -11.48 -11.68
C ARG A 101 1.69 -11.56 -10.15
N ILE A 102 0.73 -12.26 -9.52
CA ILE A 102 0.71 -12.44 -8.06
C ILE A 102 1.92 -13.26 -7.60
N SER A 103 2.34 -14.27 -8.39
CA SER A 103 3.49 -15.13 -8.07
C SER A 103 4.81 -14.37 -7.94
N LYS A 104 4.91 -13.17 -8.55
CA LYS A 104 6.10 -12.34 -8.52
C LYS A 104 6.11 -11.29 -7.41
N CYS A 105 4.99 -11.15 -6.68
CA CYS A 105 4.93 -10.30 -5.50
C CYS A 105 5.64 -10.95 -4.32
N HIS A 106 6.32 -10.16 -3.49
CA HIS A 106 6.99 -10.70 -2.30
C HIS A 106 5.98 -11.27 -1.29
N PRO A 107 6.30 -12.38 -0.59
CA PRO A 107 5.40 -13.01 0.40
C PRO A 107 4.90 -12.09 1.50
N TYR A 108 5.59 -10.98 1.78
CA TYR A 108 5.17 -9.97 2.76
C TYR A 108 3.79 -9.39 2.49
N PHE A 109 3.35 -9.42 1.24
CA PHE A 109 2.04 -8.91 0.82
C PHE A 109 0.95 -9.97 0.77
N TRP A 110 1.30 -11.23 1.06
CA TRP A 110 0.36 -12.33 1.05
C TRP A 110 -0.50 -12.28 2.32
N THR A 111 -1.78 -12.57 2.16
CA THR A 111 -2.73 -12.68 3.26
C THR A 111 -2.24 -13.67 4.31
N GLU A 112 -1.59 -14.75 3.89
CA GLU A 112 -1.03 -15.75 4.81
C GLU A 112 0.06 -15.17 5.72
N TYR A 113 0.92 -14.31 5.20
CA TYR A 113 1.94 -13.63 6.00
C TYR A 113 1.28 -12.67 7.02
N LEU A 114 0.21 -11.99 6.61
CA LEU A 114 -0.60 -11.15 7.51
C LEU A 114 -1.24 -11.98 8.64
N ARG A 115 -1.82 -13.14 8.32
CA ARG A 115 -2.40 -14.05 9.33
C ARG A 115 -1.36 -14.51 10.34
N LYS A 116 -0.20 -14.96 9.86
CA LYS A 116 0.93 -15.35 10.72
C LYS A 116 1.38 -14.21 11.63
N GLY A 117 1.46 -12.99 11.10
CA GLY A 117 1.82 -11.80 11.88
C GLY A 117 0.86 -11.47 13.02
N TYR A 118 -0.42 -11.82 12.91
CA TYR A 118 -1.46 -11.57 13.92
C TYR A 118 -1.98 -12.84 14.61
N ALA A 119 -1.32 -13.99 14.43
CA ALA A 119 -1.74 -15.27 14.98
C ALA A 119 -1.71 -15.28 16.53
N ASN A 120 -0.70 -14.63 17.13
CA ASN A 120 -0.52 -14.59 18.59
C ASN A 120 -1.35 -13.47 19.23
N SER A 121 -1.90 -13.74 20.42
CA SER A 121 -2.68 -12.77 21.19
C SER A 121 -1.78 -11.96 22.11
N ILE A 122 -2.11 -10.68 22.25
CA ILE A 122 -1.53 -9.84 23.29
C ILE A 122 -2.46 -9.95 24.48
N MET A 123 -2.01 -10.67 25.50
CA MET A 123 -2.78 -10.85 26.73
C MET A 123 -2.90 -9.52 27.48
N PRO A 124 -4.04 -9.29 28.18
CA PRO A 124 -4.18 -8.15 29.07
C PRO A 124 -3.08 -8.15 30.15
N ILE A 125 -2.98 -7.05 30.89
CA ILE A 125 -2.13 -7.02 32.08
C ILE A 125 -2.77 -7.92 33.11
N ASP A 126 -1.98 -8.80 33.71
CA ASP A 126 -2.36 -9.55 34.89
C ASP A 126 -1.80 -8.79 36.10
N ASP A 127 -2.68 -8.19 36.89
CA ASP A 127 -2.29 -7.41 38.08
C ASP A 127 -1.62 -8.31 39.15
N ASN A 128 -1.79 -9.63 39.06
CA ASN A 128 -1.14 -10.59 39.95
C ASN A 128 0.32 -10.90 39.55
N PHE A 129 0.76 -10.47 38.37
CA PHE A 129 2.13 -10.66 37.86
C PHE A 129 2.80 -9.31 37.60
N PRO A 130 3.26 -8.62 38.67
CA PRO A 130 3.94 -7.34 38.52
C PRO A 130 5.24 -7.49 37.73
N LEU A 131 5.56 -6.47 36.93
CA LEU A 131 6.82 -6.42 36.19
C LEU A 131 8.00 -6.51 37.16
N PRO A 132 9.08 -7.25 36.83
CA PRO A 132 10.29 -7.26 37.64
C PRO A 132 10.81 -5.83 37.89
N GLY A 133 11.28 -5.53 39.10
CA GLY A 133 11.70 -4.17 39.50
C GLY A 133 12.71 -3.54 38.53
N LEU A 134 13.63 -4.34 37.98
CA LEU A 134 14.62 -3.93 36.96
C LEU A 134 13.98 -3.35 35.67
N VAL A 135 12.77 -3.79 35.30
CA VAL A 135 12.04 -3.30 34.13
C VAL A 135 11.26 -2.03 34.48
N GLN A 136 10.72 -1.94 35.70
CA GLN A 136 9.96 -0.76 36.14
C GLN A 136 10.80 0.52 36.17
N VAL A 137 12.10 0.42 36.48
CA VAL A 137 13.03 1.57 36.44
C VAL A 137 13.52 1.92 35.05
N LYS A 138 13.27 1.11 34.01
CA LYS A 138 13.68 1.43 32.63
C LYS A 138 12.71 2.42 32.01
N VAL A 139 13.18 3.64 31.78
CA VAL A 139 12.45 4.68 31.06
C VAL A 139 12.80 4.61 29.56
N CYS A 140 11.86 4.13 28.75
CA CYS A 140 11.97 4.21 27.29
C CYS A 140 11.60 5.64 26.83
N LYS A 141 12.61 6.48 26.60
CA LYS A 141 12.39 7.77 25.95
C LYS A 141 12.10 7.56 24.47
N PRO A 142 11.19 8.33 23.85
CA PRO A 142 11.04 8.29 22.40
C PRO A 142 12.37 8.63 21.73
N PRO A 143 12.67 8.05 20.57
CA PRO A 143 13.88 8.40 19.84
C PRO A 143 13.86 9.90 19.55
N TYR A 144 15.02 10.54 19.65
CA TYR A 144 15.15 11.94 19.27
C TYR A 144 14.92 12.08 17.76
N VAL A 145 13.86 12.79 17.38
CA VAL A 145 13.56 13.10 15.98
C VAL A 145 13.84 14.58 15.76
N ARG A 146 14.85 14.91 14.94
CA ARG A 146 15.09 16.29 14.52
C ARG A 146 13.85 16.81 13.79
N PRO A 147 13.29 17.97 14.19
CA PRO A 147 12.24 18.62 13.42
C PRO A 147 12.76 18.88 12.00
N LYS A 148 11.95 18.55 10.99
CA LYS A 148 12.27 18.94 9.62
C LYS A 148 12.17 20.46 9.52
N SER A 149 13.09 21.09 8.80
CA SER A 149 13.04 22.51 8.49
C SER A 149 11.72 22.86 7.78
N GLY A 150 11.09 23.96 8.20
CA GLY A 150 9.86 24.49 7.60
C GLY A 150 8.59 24.20 8.40
N ARG A 151 7.45 24.64 7.87
CA ARG A 151 6.13 24.51 8.52
C ARG A 151 5.71 23.04 8.63
N PRO A 152 5.37 22.53 9.82
CA PRO A 152 4.78 21.21 9.97
C PRO A 152 3.53 21.08 9.12
N LYS A 153 3.42 20.00 8.35
CA LYS A 153 2.20 19.71 7.61
C LYS A 153 1.10 19.37 8.62
N LEU A 154 -0.07 20.01 8.46
CA LEU A 154 -1.25 19.71 9.29
C LEU A 154 -1.88 18.35 8.95
N SER A 155 -1.61 17.82 7.74
CA SER A 155 -2.12 16.53 7.29
C SER A 155 -1.01 15.50 7.12
N ARG A 156 -1.33 14.25 7.48
CA ARG A 156 -0.45 13.09 7.29
C ARG A 156 -0.34 12.74 5.80
N ILE A 157 0.86 12.38 5.35
CA ILE A 157 1.09 11.82 4.02
C ILE A 157 0.48 10.40 3.98
N LYS A 158 -0.40 10.16 3.01
CA LYS A 158 -1.04 8.85 2.82
C LYS A 158 -0.08 7.88 2.16
N GLY A 159 -0.09 6.63 2.62
CA GLY A 159 0.66 5.55 2.00
C GLY A 159 0.02 5.10 0.68
N HIS A 160 0.78 4.41 -0.16
CA HIS A 160 0.30 3.97 -1.48
C HIS A 160 -0.95 3.07 -1.38
N PHE A 161 -0.99 2.16 -0.41
CA PHE A 161 -2.15 1.30 -0.17
C PHE A 161 -3.38 2.07 0.33
N GLU A 162 -3.17 3.11 1.14
CA GLU A 162 -4.26 3.96 1.61
C GLU A 162 -4.84 4.79 0.46
N MET A 163 -3.98 5.27 -0.45
CA MET A 163 -4.40 5.94 -1.67
C MET A 163 -5.17 5.00 -2.59
N ALA A 164 -4.71 3.75 -2.73
CA ALA A 164 -5.40 2.74 -3.52
C ALA A 164 -6.79 2.43 -2.93
N LEU A 165 -6.88 2.27 -1.60
CA LEU A 165 -8.14 1.97 -0.91
C LEU A 165 -9.08 3.16 -0.81
N ALA A 166 -8.57 4.39 -0.86
CA ALA A 166 -9.40 5.59 -0.80
C ALA A 166 -10.45 5.60 -1.92
N SER A 167 -11.71 5.83 -1.54
CA SER A 167 -12.74 6.18 -2.51
C SER A 167 -12.37 7.52 -3.13
N LYS A 168 -12.28 7.56 -4.47
CA LYS A 168 -12.22 8.84 -5.18
C LYS A 168 -13.49 9.60 -4.81
N LYS A 169 -13.38 10.77 -4.19
CA LYS A 169 -14.55 11.64 -4.05
C LYS A 169 -15.10 11.86 -5.46
N PRO A 170 -16.41 11.71 -5.69
CA PRO A 170 -16.99 12.07 -6.97
C PRO A 170 -16.55 13.50 -7.28
N ARG A 171 -16.04 13.75 -8.49
CA ARG A 171 -15.78 15.11 -8.92
C ARG A 171 -17.12 15.83 -8.83
N LYS A 172 -17.17 16.97 -8.13
CA LYS A 172 -18.36 17.81 -8.17
C LYS A 172 -18.64 18.11 -9.64
N PRO A 173 -19.85 17.86 -10.15
CA PRO A 173 -20.17 18.17 -11.53
C PRO A 173 -19.91 19.66 -11.75
N HIS A 174 -19.31 19.99 -12.90
CA HIS A 174 -18.99 21.37 -13.24
C HIS A 174 -20.29 22.15 -13.46
N ALA A 175 -20.55 23.14 -12.60
CA ALA A 175 -21.65 24.08 -12.76
C ALA A 175 -21.24 25.24 -13.66
N CYS A 176 -22.13 25.70 -14.52
CA CYS A 176 -21.91 26.89 -15.33
C CYS A 176 -21.67 28.11 -14.43
N SER A 177 -20.62 28.88 -14.69
CA SER A 177 -20.30 30.07 -13.90
C SER A 177 -21.28 31.24 -14.11
N ASN A 178 -22.16 31.16 -15.12
CA ASN A 178 -23.16 32.21 -15.39
C ASN A 178 -24.50 31.90 -14.71
N CYS A 179 -25.07 30.71 -14.95
CA CYS A 179 -26.40 30.33 -14.46
C CYS A 179 -26.40 29.29 -13.32
N GLY A 180 -25.24 28.75 -12.95
CA GLY A 180 -25.12 27.75 -11.87
C GLY A 180 -25.61 26.35 -12.22
N HIS A 181 -26.21 26.12 -13.39
CA HIS A 181 -26.68 24.81 -13.81
C HIS A 181 -25.55 23.90 -14.31
N VAL A 182 -25.69 22.60 -14.06
CA VAL A 182 -24.78 21.55 -14.53
C VAL A 182 -25.15 21.09 -15.94
N GLY A 183 -24.16 20.65 -16.72
CA GLY A 183 -24.38 20.09 -18.07
C GLY A 183 -23.92 20.99 -19.22
N HIS A 184 -23.50 22.23 -18.95
CA HIS A 184 -22.93 23.13 -19.95
C HIS A 184 -21.87 24.06 -19.32
N ASN A 185 -21.09 24.76 -20.15
CA ASN A 185 -20.11 25.74 -19.70
C ASN A 185 -20.55 27.17 -20.04
N ARG A 186 -19.82 28.18 -19.55
CA ARG A 186 -20.16 29.60 -19.80
C ARG A 186 -20.29 29.94 -21.29
N LYS A 187 -19.48 29.31 -22.15
CA LYS A 187 -19.48 29.60 -23.61
C LYS A 187 -20.71 29.04 -24.32
N THR A 188 -21.29 27.99 -23.77
CA THR A 188 -22.49 27.33 -24.30
C THR A 188 -23.73 27.64 -23.45
N CYS A 189 -23.67 28.71 -22.65
CA CYS A 189 -24.79 29.15 -21.82
C CYS A 189 -25.74 29.98 -22.70
N ILE A 190 -27.03 29.65 -22.67
CA ILE A 190 -28.07 30.31 -23.50
C ILE A 190 -28.62 31.57 -22.81
N GLY A 191 -28.19 31.86 -21.57
CA GLY A 191 -28.50 33.08 -20.82
C GLY A 191 -27.27 33.66 -20.14
#